data_AF-A0A1E4CTY7-F1
#
_entry.id   AF-A0A1E4CTY7-F1
#
_cell.length_a   1.000
_cell.length_b   1.000
_cell.length_c   1.000
_cell.angle_alpha   90.00
_cell.angle_beta   90.00
_cell.angle_gamma   90.00
#
_symmetry.space_group_name_H-M   'P 1'
#
loop_
_entity.id
_entity.type
_entity.pdbx_description
1 polymer ?
#
loop_
_entity_poly.entity_id
_entity_poly.type
_entity_poly.pdbx_seq_one_letter_code
_entity_poly.pdbx_strand_id
1 'polypeptide(L)'
;MPRRVATAVLTGVVAVGLLSACEAGSVDPTPHPTTTLPAGVTVTLTQLRSDVADRQAQVRIRNGATSPLEVGAVRVDDPRFTGPATRVVDRRTTLAPGATVDLRMQLAAVDCTSGDEAPSTVTIEYETPAGAGRSTVDAAEEFPFLAALHHRECIAERAGRVATTGFGAFTPSASGVPASLALVITPQEGDGPGALRIVDVRETNLLTFDGVSGGVLVIDPAVGEVRAGDAARTVVLPILPARCDPHAVQEDKRGTVFGVDVDLDGERAAFTIAASADLRAQLLTWVARWCGYG
;
A
#
# COMPACT_ATOMS: atom_id res chain seq x y z
N MET A 1 54.00 -2.96 -77.67
CA MET A 1 54.01 -4.44 -77.63
C MET A 1 52.61 -4.94 -77.29
N PRO A 2 52.14 -6.05 -77.89
CA PRO A 2 50.83 -6.04 -78.55
C PRO A 2 49.88 -7.19 -78.14
N ARG A 3 48.67 -7.16 -78.73
CA ARG A 3 47.72 -8.27 -79.02
C ARG A 3 46.84 -8.76 -77.86
N ARG A 4 45.58 -9.16 -78.03
CA ARG A 4 44.58 -9.25 -79.15
C ARG A 4 43.24 -9.58 -78.45
N VAL A 5 42.17 -8.84 -78.69
CA VAL A 5 41.00 -9.20 -79.54
C VAL A 5 40.50 -10.65 -79.38
N ALA A 6 39.26 -10.80 -78.92
CA ALA A 6 38.35 -11.85 -79.38
C ALA A 6 36.90 -11.33 -79.38
N THR A 7 36.31 -11.42 -80.55
CA THR A 7 34.97 -11.01 -80.98
C THR A 7 34.02 -12.20 -80.86
N ALA A 8 32.73 -11.98 -80.56
CA ALA A 8 31.65 -12.76 -81.15
C ALA A 8 30.30 -12.04 -81.03
N VAL A 9 29.66 -11.90 -82.18
CA VAL A 9 28.34 -11.33 -82.48
C VAL A 9 27.32 -12.47 -82.48
N LEU A 10 26.07 -12.25 -82.05
CA LEU A 10 24.88 -12.56 -82.88
C LEU A 10 23.56 -12.01 -82.29
N THR A 11 22.86 -11.33 -83.19
CA THR A 11 21.44 -10.90 -83.29
C THR A 11 20.37 -11.96 -83.00
N GLY A 12 19.18 -11.53 -82.53
CA GLY A 12 17.91 -12.25 -82.84
C GLY A 12 16.71 -12.04 -81.89
N VAL A 13 15.90 -11.00 -82.17
CA VAL A 13 14.43 -10.80 -82.02
C VAL A 13 13.55 -11.91 -81.41
N VAL A 14 12.59 -11.55 -80.52
CA VAL A 14 11.11 -11.76 -80.63
C VAL A 14 10.42 -11.36 -79.31
N ALA A 15 9.34 -10.57 -79.43
CA ALA A 15 8.46 -10.08 -78.37
C ALA A 15 7.43 -11.12 -77.89
N VAL A 16 7.16 -11.19 -76.59
CA VAL A 16 5.88 -11.68 -76.01
C VAL A 16 5.68 -10.96 -74.66
N GLY A 17 4.56 -10.25 -74.51
CA GLY A 17 4.17 -9.59 -73.26
C GLY A 17 3.58 -10.58 -72.26
N LEU A 18 3.73 -10.30 -70.96
CA LEU A 18 2.97 -10.94 -69.89
C LEU A 18 2.83 -9.94 -68.72
N LEU A 19 1.59 -9.86 -68.23
CA LEU A 19 1.12 -9.01 -67.14
C LEU A 19 1.85 -9.37 -65.84
N SER A 20 2.63 -8.45 -65.28
CA SER A 20 3.11 -8.56 -63.91
C SER A 20 2.00 -8.13 -62.95
N ALA A 21 1.33 -9.12 -62.37
CA ALA A 21 0.43 -8.95 -61.23
C ALA A 21 1.22 -8.33 -60.06
N CYS A 22 0.76 -7.18 -59.57
CA CYS A 22 1.13 -6.71 -58.24
C CYS A 22 0.42 -7.60 -57.23
N GLU A 23 1.12 -8.59 -56.73
CA GLU A 23 0.72 -9.35 -55.56
C GLU A 23 0.81 -8.41 -54.35
N ALA A 24 -0.33 -7.81 -54.01
CA ALA A 24 -0.48 -7.05 -52.79
C ALA A 24 -0.23 -8.01 -51.62
N GLY A 25 0.97 -7.96 -51.07
CA GLY A 25 1.33 -8.68 -49.85
C GLY A 25 0.29 -8.34 -48.78
N SER A 26 -0.48 -9.35 -48.40
CA SER A 26 -1.36 -9.34 -47.26
C SER A 26 -0.51 -9.03 -46.03
N VAL A 27 -0.60 -7.79 -45.56
CA VAL A 27 -0.16 -7.44 -44.22
C VAL A 27 -1.07 -8.24 -43.28
N ASP A 28 -0.50 -9.25 -42.63
CA ASP A 28 -1.22 -9.98 -41.58
C ASP A 28 -1.76 -8.95 -40.58
N PRO A 29 -3.08 -8.94 -40.31
CA PRO A 29 -3.63 -7.99 -39.37
C PRO A 29 -2.99 -8.23 -38.01
N THR A 30 -2.31 -7.21 -37.48
CA THR A 30 -1.75 -7.22 -36.13
C THR A 30 -2.86 -7.66 -35.17
N PRO A 31 -2.71 -8.79 -34.45
CA PRO A 31 -3.77 -9.28 -33.58
C PRO A 31 -4.12 -8.19 -32.55
N HIS A 32 -5.38 -7.79 -32.53
CA HIS A 32 -5.87 -6.84 -31.54
C HIS A 32 -5.76 -7.47 -30.15
N PRO A 33 -5.25 -6.75 -29.14
CA PRO A 33 -5.17 -7.30 -27.79
C PRO A 33 -6.59 -7.61 -27.29
N THR A 34 -6.77 -8.80 -26.74
CA THR A 34 -8.04 -9.19 -26.13
C THR A 34 -8.33 -8.30 -24.91
N THR A 35 -9.55 -7.79 -24.79
CA THR A 35 -9.95 -6.86 -23.71
C THR A 35 -10.62 -7.54 -22.52
N THR A 36 -10.95 -8.82 -22.63
CA THR A 36 -11.68 -9.59 -21.61
C THR A 36 -10.77 -10.64 -21.00
N LEU A 37 -10.74 -10.73 -19.66
CA LEU A 37 -9.99 -11.78 -18.98
C LEU A 37 -10.36 -13.18 -19.51
N PRO A 38 -9.40 -14.12 -19.58
CA PRO A 38 -9.69 -15.50 -19.95
C PRO A 38 -10.75 -16.11 -19.04
N ALA A 39 -11.65 -16.91 -19.62
CA ALA A 39 -12.73 -17.54 -18.88
C ALA A 39 -12.20 -18.35 -17.69
N GLY A 40 -12.78 -18.13 -16.50
CA GLY A 40 -12.38 -18.78 -15.25
C GLY A 40 -11.27 -18.07 -14.48
N VAL A 41 -10.64 -17.04 -15.05
CA VAL A 41 -9.70 -16.19 -14.29
C VAL A 41 -10.49 -15.22 -13.42
N THR A 42 -10.14 -15.15 -12.13
CA THR A 42 -10.77 -14.23 -11.17
C THR A 42 -9.74 -13.34 -10.50
N VAL A 43 -10.15 -12.12 -10.14
CA VAL A 43 -9.30 -11.08 -9.56
C VAL A 43 -10.01 -10.50 -8.34
N THR A 44 -9.33 -10.43 -7.20
CA THR A 44 -9.82 -9.75 -5.99
C THR A 44 -8.71 -8.93 -5.35
N LEU A 45 -9.08 -7.96 -4.51
CA LEU A 45 -8.17 -7.22 -3.66
C LEU A 45 -8.17 -7.80 -2.25
N THR A 46 -7.01 -7.87 -1.62
CA THR A 46 -6.88 -8.28 -0.22
C THR A 46 -5.71 -7.55 0.43
N GLN A 47 -5.64 -7.55 1.75
CA GLN A 47 -4.50 -7.03 2.49
C GLN A 47 -4.14 -8.00 3.60
N LEU A 48 -2.92 -8.53 3.58
CA LEU A 48 -2.42 -9.35 4.66
C LEU A 48 -1.89 -8.47 5.79
N ARG A 49 -1.81 -9.03 7.00
CA ARG A 49 -1.27 -8.32 8.18
C ARG A 49 0.17 -7.82 7.96
N SER A 50 0.95 -8.50 7.13
CA SER A 50 2.30 -8.09 6.74
C SER A 50 2.34 -6.81 5.92
N ASP A 51 1.27 -6.52 5.18
CA ASP A 51 1.24 -5.47 4.16
C ASP A 51 0.82 -4.12 4.75
N VAL A 52 0.18 -4.14 5.93
CA VAL A 52 -0.38 -2.95 6.58
C VAL A 52 0.71 -1.92 6.89
N ALA A 53 1.86 -2.35 7.41
CA ALA A 53 2.94 -1.46 7.84
C ALA A 53 3.59 -0.72 6.65
N ASP A 54 3.74 -1.41 5.52
CA ASP A 54 4.32 -0.86 4.30
C ASP A 54 3.28 -0.19 3.39
N ARG A 55 2.02 -0.11 3.86
CA ARG A 55 0.89 0.48 3.13
C ARG A 55 0.68 -0.16 1.76
N GLN A 56 0.72 -1.49 1.74
CA GLN A 56 0.54 -2.30 0.53
C GLN A 56 -0.79 -3.03 0.54
N ALA A 57 -1.26 -3.39 -0.65
CA ALA A 57 -2.37 -4.32 -0.87
C ALA A 57 -1.90 -5.47 -1.77
N GLN A 58 -2.72 -6.49 -1.94
CA GLN A 58 -2.44 -7.59 -2.85
C GLN A 58 -3.57 -7.76 -3.86
N VAL A 59 -3.20 -7.89 -5.13
CA VAL A 59 -4.11 -8.35 -6.19
C VAL A 59 -3.99 -9.87 -6.23
N ARG A 60 -5.05 -10.55 -5.78
CA ARG A 60 -5.17 -12.01 -5.83
C ARG A 60 -5.73 -12.43 -7.18
N ILE A 61 -4.94 -13.16 -7.94
CA ILE A 61 -5.32 -13.69 -9.25
C ILE A 61 -5.39 -15.20 -9.15
N ARG A 62 -6.55 -15.78 -9.48
CA ARG A 62 -6.72 -17.22 -9.62
C ARG A 62 -6.93 -17.57 -11.08
N ASN A 63 -6.09 -18.46 -11.61
CA ASN A 63 -6.25 -19.01 -12.95
C ASN A 63 -7.19 -20.22 -12.92
N GLY A 64 -8.49 -20.02 -13.10
CA GLY A 64 -9.45 -21.12 -13.25
C GLY A 64 -9.57 -21.68 -14.67
N ALA A 65 -8.78 -21.18 -15.62
CA ALA A 65 -8.76 -21.70 -16.99
C ALA A 65 -8.00 -23.04 -17.06
N THR A 66 -8.07 -23.69 -18.21
CA THR A 66 -7.37 -24.96 -18.49
C THR A 66 -5.96 -24.79 -19.07
N SER A 67 -5.57 -23.55 -19.39
CA SER A 67 -4.25 -23.20 -19.94
C SER A 67 -3.44 -22.34 -18.96
N PRO A 68 -2.10 -22.33 -19.06
CA PRO A 68 -1.27 -21.40 -18.31
C PRO A 68 -1.61 -19.94 -18.64
N LEU A 69 -1.51 -19.09 -17.61
CA LEU A 69 -1.68 -17.64 -17.71
C LEU A 69 -0.38 -16.97 -17.29
N GLU A 70 0.24 -16.19 -18.17
CA GLU A 70 1.37 -15.34 -17.81
C GLU A 70 0.87 -13.93 -17.53
N VAL A 71 1.05 -13.46 -16.30
CA VAL A 71 0.64 -12.13 -15.86
C VAL A 71 1.83 -11.18 -15.96
N GLY A 72 1.65 -10.09 -16.71
CA GLY A 72 2.60 -9.00 -16.89
C GLY A 72 2.36 -7.85 -15.91
N ALA A 73 2.23 -6.64 -16.46
CA ALA A 73 1.93 -5.45 -15.69
C ALA A 73 0.54 -5.52 -15.05
N VAL A 74 0.44 -5.07 -13.81
CA VAL A 74 -0.81 -4.97 -13.05
C VAL A 74 -0.90 -3.58 -12.44
N ARG A 75 -2.06 -2.96 -12.55
CA ARG A 75 -2.37 -1.64 -11.98
C ARG A 75 -3.69 -1.72 -11.23
N VAL A 76 -3.77 -1.14 -10.05
CA VAL A 76 -5.04 -0.93 -9.33
C VAL A 76 -5.38 0.54 -9.39
N ASP A 77 -6.61 0.83 -9.77
CA ASP A 77 -7.19 2.17 -9.76
C ASP A 77 -8.33 2.23 -8.78
N ASP A 78 -8.27 3.20 -7.89
CA ASP A 78 -9.30 3.43 -6.90
C ASP A 78 -9.37 4.94 -6.61
N PRO A 79 -10.55 5.57 -6.76
CA PRO A 79 -10.72 7.01 -6.55
C PRO A 79 -10.33 7.53 -5.16
N ARG A 80 -10.20 6.65 -4.15
CA ARG A 80 -9.76 7.01 -2.80
C ARG A 80 -8.29 7.35 -2.70
N PHE A 81 -7.53 7.21 -3.80
CA PHE A 81 -6.10 7.50 -3.82
C PHE A 81 -5.75 8.47 -4.94
N THR A 82 -4.73 9.27 -4.69
CA THR A 82 -4.18 10.30 -5.59
C THR A 82 -3.57 9.73 -6.89
N GLY A 83 -3.44 8.41 -6.99
CA GLY A 83 -2.87 7.74 -8.15
C GLY A 83 -3.02 6.22 -8.09
N PRO A 84 -2.59 5.50 -9.13
CA PRO A 84 -2.68 4.05 -9.17
C PRO A 84 -1.77 3.37 -8.16
N ALA A 85 -2.20 2.20 -7.67
CA ALA A 85 -1.29 1.26 -7.06
C ALA A 85 -0.56 0.45 -8.13
N THR A 86 0.76 0.30 -7.95
CA THR A 86 1.62 -0.43 -8.89
C THR A 86 2.38 -1.54 -8.19
N ARG A 87 2.81 -2.53 -8.96
CA ARG A 87 3.42 -3.75 -8.45
C ARG A 87 4.76 -3.43 -7.76
N VAL A 88 4.96 -3.94 -6.55
CA VAL A 88 6.19 -3.70 -5.76
C VAL A 88 7.41 -4.37 -6.41
N VAL A 89 7.21 -5.56 -6.98
CA VAL A 89 8.26 -6.31 -7.69
C VAL A 89 7.88 -6.43 -9.16
N ASP A 90 8.54 -5.65 -10.01
CA ASP A 90 8.31 -5.67 -11.45
C ASP A 90 8.88 -6.94 -12.09
N ARG A 91 8.02 -7.96 -12.24
CA ARG A 91 8.35 -9.23 -12.88
C ARG A 91 7.10 -9.87 -13.47
N ARG A 92 7.26 -10.63 -14.55
CA ARG A 92 6.16 -11.48 -15.04
C ARG A 92 5.92 -12.67 -14.10
N THR A 93 4.72 -13.23 -14.11
CA THR A 93 4.33 -14.35 -13.24
C THR A 93 3.46 -15.34 -13.97
N THR A 94 3.94 -16.57 -14.11
CA THR A 94 3.21 -17.65 -14.75
C THR A 94 2.37 -18.41 -13.72
N LEU A 95 1.08 -18.54 -13.99
CA LEU A 95 0.14 -19.36 -13.22
C LEU A 95 -0.25 -20.59 -14.03
N ALA A 96 0.02 -21.77 -13.48
CA ALA A 96 -0.55 -23.01 -13.99
C ALA A 96 -2.09 -23.01 -13.85
N PRO A 97 -2.82 -23.86 -14.60
CA PRO A 97 -4.23 -24.11 -14.36
C PRO A 97 -4.53 -24.44 -12.90
N GLY A 98 -5.54 -23.78 -12.33
CA GLY A 98 -5.96 -23.92 -10.93
C GLY A 98 -5.09 -23.17 -9.91
N ALA A 99 -3.97 -22.56 -10.31
CA ALA A 99 -3.09 -21.85 -9.39
C ALA A 99 -3.65 -20.47 -9.00
N THR A 100 -3.21 -19.98 -7.84
CA THR A 100 -3.47 -18.63 -7.34
C THR A 100 -2.15 -17.94 -7.03
N VAL A 101 -2.07 -16.64 -7.31
CA VAL A 101 -0.97 -15.79 -6.84
C VAL A 101 -1.52 -14.52 -6.22
N ASP A 102 -0.82 -14.02 -5.21
CA ASP A 102 -1.08 -12.70 -4.64
C ASP A 102 0.07 -11.75 -5.00
N LEU A 103 -0.24 -10.71 -5.78
CA LEU A 103 0.72 -9.73 -6.25
C LEU A 103 0.69 -8.49 -5.37
N ARG A 104 1.79 -8.20 -4.65
CA ARG A 104 1.89 -7.00 -3.81
C ARG A 104 1.92 -5.74 -4.65
N MET A 105 1.08 -4.79 -4.27
CA MET A 105 0.88 -3.49 -4.88
C MET A 105 1.16 -2.40 -3.85
N GLN A 106 1.95 -1.40 -4.22
CA GLN A 106 2.16 -0.21 -3.40
C GLN A 106 1.00 0.76 -3.61
N LEU A 107 0.25 1.07 -2.56
CA LEU A 107 -0.85 2.04 -2.64
C LEU A 107 -0.30 3.47 -2.71
N ALA A 108 -0.91 4.33 -3.53
CA ALA A 108 -0.64 5.77 -3.56
C ALA A 108 -1.27 6.49 -2.36
N ALA A 109 -0.87 7.72 -2.03
CA ALA A 109 -1.44 8.49 -0.93
C ALA A 109 -2.97 8.64 -1.08
N VAL A 110 -3.71 8.69 0.03
CA VAL A 110 -5.16 8.89 0.01
C VAL A 110 -5.52 10.24 -0.59
N ASP A 111 -6.63 10.31 -1.31
CA ASP A 111 -7.24 11.56 -1.75
C ASP A 111 -8.41 11.92 -0.83
N CYS A 112 -8.13 12.74 0.18
CA CYS A 112 -9.13 13.14 1.17
C CYS A 112 -10.17 14.14 0.68
N THR A 113 -10.16 14.46 -0.63
CA THR A 113 -11.26 15.18 -1.29
C THR A 113 -12.30 14.22 -1.89
N SER A 114 -11.97 12.94 -1.99
CA SER A 114 -12.85 11.87 -2.43
C SER A 114 -13.74 11.34 -1.30
N GLY A 115 -14.81 10.62 -1.65
CA GLY A 115 -15.65 9.92 -0.67
C GLY A 115 -15.04 8.58 -0.22
N ASP A 116 -15.47 8.08 0.93
CA ASP A 116 -14.98 6.81 1.51
C ASP A 116 -15.40 5.55 0.72
N GLU A 117 -16.42 5.67 -0.13
CA GLU A 117 -16.96 4.60 -0.95
C GLU A 117 -16.65 4.84 -2.42
N ALA A 118 -15.83 3.97 -3.00
CA ALA A 118 -15.48 4.03 -4.42
C ALA A 118 -15.18 2.62 -4.95
N PRO A 119 -15.60 2.29 -6.19
CA PRO A 119 -15.24 1.02 -6.82
C PRO A 119 -13.77 1.02 -7.22
N SER A 120 -13.08 -0.08 -6.91
CA SER A 120 -11.72 -0.34 -7.39
C SER A 120 -11.76 -1.12 -8.70
N THR A 121 -10.84 -0.79 -9.61
CA THR A 121 -10.61 -1.58 -10.83
C THR A 121 -9.17 -2.05 -10.90
N VAL A 122 -8.95 -3.21 -11.53
CA VAL A 122 -7.62 -3.76 -11.77
C VAL A 122 -7.42 -3.94 -13.27
N THR A 123 -6.36 -3.34 -13.79
CA THR A 123 -5.91 -3.54 -15.17
C THR A 123 -4.75 -4.54 -15.18
N ILE A 124 -4.90 -5.60 -15.97
CA ILE A 124 -3.94 -6.72 -16.07
C ILE A 124 -3.54 -6.90 -17.53
N GLU A 125 -2.24 -6.88 -17.78
CA GLU A 125 -1.65 -7.44 -19.00
C GLU A 125 -1.40 -8.93 -18.81
N TYR A 126 -1.76 -9.74 -19.79
CA TYR A 126 -1.57 -11.18 -19.71
C TYR A 126 -1.27 -11.80 -21.07
N GLU A 127 -0.62 -12.97 -21.04
CA GLU A 127 -0.38 -13.82 -22.19
C GLU A 127 -0.95 -15.22 -21.93
N THR A 128 -1.55 -15.79 -22.96
CA THR A 128 -2.06 -17.17 -22.99
C THR A 128 -1.59 -17.84 -24.28
N PRO A 129 -1.77 -19.18 -24.44
CA PRO A 129 -1.51 -19.83 -25.72
C PRO A 129 -2.30 -19.27 -26.91
N ALA A 130 -3.42 -18.58 -26.67
CA ALA A 130 -4.23 -17.93 -27.70
C ALA A 130 -3.72 -16.53 -28.08
N GLY A 131 -2.77 -15.97 -27.34
CA GLY A 131 -2.20 -14.64 -27.56
C GLY A 131 -2.17 -13.76 -26.31
N ALA A 132 -1.67 -12.54 -26.50
CA ALA A 132 -1.61 -11.50 -25.48
C ALA A 132 -2.93 -10.71 -25.36
N GLY A 133 -3.19 -10.18 -24.17
CA GLY A 133 -4.35 -9.36 -23.88
C GLY A 133 -4.09 -8.36 -22.76
N ARG A 134 -5.01 -7.41 -22.63
CA ARG A 134 -5.06 -6.46 -21.52
C ARG A 134 -6.52 -6.26 -21.14
N SER A 135 -6.86 -6.53 -19.89
CA SER A 135 -8.23 -6.39 -19.40
C SER A 135 -8.28 -5.51 -18.17
N THR A 136 -9.36 -4.73 -18.03
CA THR A 136 -9.69 -3.98 -16.83
C THR A 136 -10.97 -4.58 -16.26
N VAL A 137 -10.95 -4.95 -14.99
CA VAL A 137 -12.08 -5.56 -14.29
C VAL A 137 -12.34 -4.87 -12.96
N ASP A 138 -13.58 -4.90 -12.52
CA ASP A 138 -13.93 -4.54 -11.15
C ASP A 138 -13.24 -5.52 -10.19
N ALA A 139 -12.66 -4.99 -9.13
CA ALA A 139 -11.93 -5.78 -8.16
C ALA A 139 -12.51 -5.57 -6.76
N ALA A 140 -13.39 -6.49 -6.37
CA ALA A 140 -13.93 -6.50 -5.02
C ALA A 140 -12.86 -6.84 -3.98
N GLU A 141 -13.02 -6.28 -2.79
CA GLU A 141 -12.22 -6.63 -1.62
C GLU A 141 -12.68 -7.97 -1.06
N GLU A 142 -11.78 -8.94 -0.93
CA GLU A 142 -12.05 -10.22 -0.26
C GLU A 142 -12.46 -10.00 1.20
N PHE A 143 -11.81 -9.03 1.85
CA PHE A 143 -12.19 -8.47 3.13
C PHE A 143 -12.09 -6.95 3.03
N PRO A 144 -13.15 -6.18 3.35
CA PRO A 144 -13.13 -4.72 3.24
C PRO A 144 -12.02 -4.09 4.10
N PHE A 145 -11.16 -3.27 3.51
CA PHE A 145 -10.05 -2.58 4.15
C PHE A 145 -9.77 -1.17 3.59
N LEU A 146 -10.07 -0.90 2.32
CA LEU A 146 -9.72 0.35 1.64
C LEU A 146 -10.49 1.55 2.20
N ALA A 147 -11.79 1.40 2.49
CA ALA A 147 -12.58 2.49 3.10
C ALA A 147 -12.05 2.82 4.51
N ALA A 148 -11.76 1.79 5.32
CA ALA A 148 -11.20 1.97 6.65
C ALA A 148 -9.77 2.54 6.64
N LEU A 149 -8.97 2.21 5.63
CA LEU A 149 -7.66 2.80 5.38
C LEU A 149 -7.79 4.28 5.01
N HIS A 150 -8.64 4.59 4.02
CA HIS A 150 -8.92 5.94 3.55
C HIS A 150 -9.38 6.86 4.68
N HIS A 151 -10.45 6.45 5.37
CA HIS A 151 -11.02 7.19 6.50
C HIS A 151 -9.98 7.50 7.58
N ARG A 152 -9.20 6.49 8.01
CA ARG A 152 -8.17 6.65 9.05
C ARG A 152 -7.05 7.62 8.62
N GLU A 153 -6.58 7.53 7.38
CA GLU A 153 -5.51 8.42 6.88
C GLU A 153 -6.02 9.84 6.67
N CYS A 154 -7.28 10.02 6.23
CA CYS A 154 -7.88 11.34 6.08
C CYS A 154 -8.19 12.02 7.42
N ILE A 155 -8.55 11.26 8.46
CA ILE A 155 -8.58 11.75 9.83
C ILE A 155 -7.19 12.23 10.26
N ALA A 156 -6.15 11.43 10.00
CA ALA A 156 -4.78 11.78 10.35
C ALA A 156 -4.32 13.06 9.64
N GLU A 157 -4.64 13.23 8.35
CA GLU A 157 -4.32 14.44 7.59
C GLU A 157 -5.05 15.66 8.15
N ARG A 158 -6.36 15.54 8.41
CA ARG A 158 -7.16 16.61 9.03
C ARG A 158 -6.62 17.02 10.40
N ALA A 159 -6.33 16.05 11.27
CA ALA A 159 -5.70 16.30 12.56
C ALA A 159 -4.33 16.98 12.40
N GLY A 160 -3.53 16.53 11.44
CA GLY A 160 -2.22 17.09 11.10
C GLY A 160 -2.26 18.57 10.68
N ARG A 161 -3.36 19.03 10.06
CA ARG A 161 -3.60 20.45 9.74
C ARG A 161 -3.85 21.32 10.98
N VAL A 162 -4.20 20.72 12.12
CA VAL A 162 -4.34 21.43 13.41
C VAL A 162 -3.06 21.31 14.24
N ALA A 163 -2.54 20.10 14.39
CA ALA A 163 -1.32 19.82 15.14
C ALA A 163 -0.61 18.56 14.64
N THR A 164 0.72 18.59 14.64
CA THR A 164 1.51 17.36 14.52
C THR A 164 1.50 16.62 15.86
N THR A 165 1.32 15.32 15.81
CA THR A 165 1.33 14.44 17.00
C THR A 165 2.36 13.34 16.80
N GLY A 166 3.14 13.07 17.83
CA GLY A 166 4.23 12.12 17.75
C GLY A 166 4.75 11.73 19.12
N PHE A 167 5.61 10.72 19.15
CA PHE A 167 6.31 10.34 20.37
C PHE A 167 7.66 11.02 20.47
N GLY A 168 7.94 11.60 21.63
CA GLY A 168 9.18 12.26 21.97
C GLY A 168 10.07 11.40 22.87
N ALA A 169 10.60 12.03 23.92
CA ALA A 169 11.51 11.38 24.87
C ALA A 169 10.89 10.12 25.49
N PHE A 170 11.73 9.08 25.61
CA PHE A 170 11.42 7.84 26.31
C PHE A 170 12.42 7.67 27.46
N THR A 171 11.91 7.45 28.66
CA THR A 171 12.69 7.17 29.86
C THR A 171 12.37 5.75 30.33
N PRO A 172 13.27 4.77 30.11
CA PRO A 172 13.05 3.40 30.56
C PRO A 172 13.10 3.32 32.09
N SER A 173 12.44 2.29 32.63
CA SER A 173 12.36 2.01 34.06
C SER A 173 12.69 0.55 34.36
N ALA A 174 12.94 0.26 35.64
CA ALA A 174 13.13 -1.10 36.13
C ALA A 174 11.82 -1.90 36.13
N SER A 175 11.93 -3.23 36.06
CA SER A 175 10.78 -4.13 36.07
C SER A 175 9.85 -3.87 37.26
N GLY A 176 8.54 -3.80 36.97
CA GLY A 176 7.49 -3.48 37.93
C GLY A 176 7.17 -1.99 38.12
N VAL A 177 7.94 -1.06 37.54
CA VAL A 177 7.71 0.40 37.62
C VAL A 177 7.39 0.99 36.25
N PRO A 178 6.26 1.68 36.01
CA PRO A 178 5.95 2.23 34.69
C PRO A 178 7.08 3.10 34.10
N ALA A 179 7.39 2.91 32.82
CA ALA A 179 8.31 3.78 32.08
C ALA A 179 7.57 5.02 31.58
N SER A 180 8.30 6.06 31.19
CA SER A 180 7.71 7.31 30.70
C SER A 180 7.91 7.46 29.20
N LEU A 181 6.83 7.64 28.45
CA LEU A 181 6.86 7.97 27.02
C LEU A 181 6.15 9.30 26.77
N ALA A 182 6.86 10.27 26.20
CA ALA A 182 6.27 11.57 25.89
C ALA A 182 5.39 11.49 24.63
N LEU A 183 4.10 11.81 24.74
CA LEU A 183 3.25 12.21 23.63
C LEU A 183 3.41 13.72 23.41
N VAL A 184 3.98 14.10 22.28
CA VAL A 184 4.23 15.49 21.90
C VAL A 184 3.19 15.94 20.90
N ILE A 185 2.59 17.09 21.18
CA ILE A 185 1.54 17.71 20.37
C ILE A 185 2.05 19.11 20.02
N THR A 186 2.37 19.32 18.75
CA THR A 186 2.89 20.60 18.26
C THR A 186 1.85 21.20 17.32
N PRO A 187 1.08 22.20 17.79
CA PRO A 187 0.13 22.92 16.96
C PRO A 187 0.79 23.52 15.72
N GLN A 188 0.03 23.62 14.62
CA GLN A 188 0.47 24.36 13.44
C GLN A 188 0.59 25.85 13.75
N GLU A 189 1.46 26.55 13.03
CA GLU A 189 1.59 28.01 13.16
C GLU A 189 0.40 28.76 12.55
N GLY A 190 0.08 29.93 13.11
CA GLY A 190 -0.95 30.84 12.58
C GLY A 190 -2.39 30.47 12.95
N ASP A 191 -3.35 31.04 12.22
CA ASP A 191 -4.78 30.87 12.46
C ASP A 191 -5.36 29.84 11.46
N GLY A 192 -5.18 28.56 11.78
CA GLY A 192 -5.76 27.44 11.05
C GLY A 192 -7.20 27.15 11.48
N PRO A 193 -8.08 26.70 10.57
CA PRO A 193 -9.43 26.26 10.94
C PRO A 193 -9.37 24.95 11.72
N GLY A 194 -10.25 24.82 12.71
CA GLY A 194 -10.54 23.59 13.43
C GLY A 194 -9.93 23.49 14.83
N ALA A 195 -10.40 22.50 15.58
CA ALA A 195 -9.95 22.16 16.90
C ALA A 195 -9.74 20.65 17.01
N LEU A 196 -8.65 20.27 17.65
CA LEU A 196 -8.29 18.88 17.95
C LEU A 196 -8.32 18.66 19.46
N ARG A 197 -9.01 17.61 19.89
CA ARG A 197 -8.90 17.10 21.26
C ARG A 197 -8.43 15.66 21.20
N ILE A 198 -7.36 15.35 21.93
CA ILE A 198 -6.93 13.97 22.14
C ILE A 198 -7.69 13.42 23.34
N VAL A 199 -8.56 12.46 23.08
CA VAL A 199 -9.49 11.92 24.09
C VAL A 199 -8.78 10.83 24.89
N ASP A 200 -8.26 9.83 24.20
CA ASP A 200 -7.54 8.72 24.81
C ASP A 200 -6.50 8.09 23.87
N VAL A 201 -5.59 7.33 24.46
CA VAL A 201 -4.62 6.51 23.74
C VAL A 201 -4.92 5.04 24.05
N ARG A 202 -5.07 4.24 23.00
CA ARG A 202 -5.35 2.82 23.09
C ARG A 202 -4.06 2.04 23.37
N GLU A 203 -4.16 1.02 24.21
CA GLU A 203 -3.06 0.07 24.38
C GLU A 203 -2.77 -0.69 23.07
N THR A 204 -1.61 -1.33 23.03
CA THR A 204 -1.19 -2.19 21.91
C THR A 204 -0.99 -3.61 22.42
N ASN A 205 -0.70 -4.54 21.51
CA ASN A 205 -0.37 -5.91 21.89
C ASN A 205 0.92 -6.03 22.73
N LEU A 206 1.81 -5.03 22.65
CA LEU A 206 3.10 -5.02 23.34
C LEU A 206 3.12 -4.12 24.56
N LEU A 207 2.44 -2.98 24.50
CA LEU A 207 2.52 -1.89 25.47
C LEU A 207 1.12 -1.52 25.97
N THR A 208 0.96 -1.51 27.29
CA THR A 208 -0.21 -1.00 28.01
C THR A 208 0.21 0.20 28.88
N PHE A 209 -0.71 0.73 29.68
CA PHE A 209 -0.50 1.88 30.53
C PHE A 209 -0.83 1.58 31.98
N ASP A 210 -0.11 2.21 32.90
CA ASP A 210 -0.59 2.33 34.27
C ASP A 210 -1.86 3.19 34.29
N GLY A 211 -2.88 2.76 35.02
CA GLY A 211 -4.20 3.41 35.04
C GLY A 211 -5.08 3.15 33.79
N VAL A 212 -4.72 2.19 32.93
CA VAL A 212 -5.57 1.78 31.79
C VAL A 212 -6.93 1.25 32.27
N SER A 213 -8.00 1.60 31.56
CA SER A 213 -9.34 1.05 31.79
C SER A 213 -10.04 0.82 30.45
N GLY A 214 -10.58 -0.37 30.23
CA GLY A 214 -11.23 -0.72 28.96
C GLY A 214 -10.28 -0.70 27.75
N GLY A 215 -8.98 -0.90 27.97
CA GLY A 215 -7.95 -0.88 26.92
C GLY A 215 -7.50 0.51 26.47
N VAL A 216 -7.92 1.56 27.18
CA VAL A 216 -7.53 2.95 26.87
C VAL A 216 -6.99 3.68 28.10
N LEU A 217 -6.04 4.59 27.86
CA LEU A 217 -5.61 5.60 28.82
C LEU A 217 -6.26 6.93 28.44
N VAL A 218 -7.14 7.43 29.32
CA VAL A 218 -7.81 8.71 29.12
C VAL A 218 -6.82 9.86 29.24
N ILE A 219 -6.79 10.73 28.22
CA ILE A 219 -5.90 11.88 28.12
C ILE A 219 -6.64 13.19 28.38
N ASP A 220 -7.90 13.31 27.95
CA ASP A 220 -8.74 14.47 28.24
C ASP A 220 -9.17 14.48 29.74
N PRO A 221 -9.11 15.60 30.47
CA PRO A 221 -8.85 16.97 30.03
C PRO A 221 -7.39 17.44 30.10
N ALA A 222 -6.41 16.56 30.33
CA ALA A 222 -5.02 16.96 30.53
C ALA A 222 -4.40 17.66 29.32
N VAL A 223 -4.71 17.22 28.10
CA VAL A 223 -4.35 17.96 26.87
C VAL A 223 -5.30 19.13 26.67
N GLY A 224 -6.61 18.92 26.84
CA GLY A 224 -7.64 19.88 26.47
C GLY A 224 -7.74 20.08 24.96
N GLU A 225 -8.36 21.18 24.57
CA GLU A 225 -8.55 21.53 23.16
C GLU A 225 -7.30 22.20 22.59
N VAL A 226 -6.91 21.79 21.39
CA VAL A 226 -5.73 22.27 20.65
C VAL A 226 -6.18 22.99 19.39
N ARG A 227 -5.65 24.19 19.18
CA ARG A 227 -5.82 24.99 17.96
C ARG A 227 -4.48 25.40 17.40
N ALA A 228 -4.47 25.73 16.10
CA ALA A 228 -3.31 26.37 15.50
C ALA A 228 -2.94 27.67 16.25
N GLY A 229 -1.65 27.95 16.36
CA GLY A 229 -1.09 29.07 17.12
C GLY A 229 -0.93 28.80 18.62
N ASP A 230 -1.50 27.72 19.15
CA ASP A 230 -1.28 27.33 20.55
C ASP A 230 0.19 26.94 20.81
N ALA A 231 0.60 27.01 22.07
CA ALA A 231 1.90 26.47 22.49
C ALA A 231 1.92 24.93 22.40
N ALA A 232 3.08 24.37 22.07
CA ALA A 232 3.31 22.93 22.09
C ALA A 232 3.05 22.34 23.48
N ARG A 233 2.48 21.13 23.50
CA ARG A 233 2.09 20.41 24.72
C ARG A 233 2.76 19.05 24.75
N THR A 234 3.05 18.56 25.94
CA THR A 234 3.58 17.20 26.13
C THR A 234 2.84 16.52 27.26
N VAL A 235 2.41 15.29 27.01
CA VAL A 235 1.82 14.40 28.02
C VAL A 235 2.73 13.20 28.23
N VAL A 236 2.96 12.84 29.48
CA VAL A 236 3.74 11.65 29.81
C VAL A 236 2.81 10.46 29.93
N LEU A 237 3.01 9.46 29.07
CA LEU A 237 2.31 8.18 29.10
C LEU A 237 3.09 7.21 30.00
N PRO A 238 2.47 6.66 31.06
CA PRO A 238 3.10 5.71 31.97
C PRO A 238 3.01 4.29 31.39
N ILE A 239 3.94 3.91 30.51
CA ILE A 239 3.87 2.65 29.76
C ILE A 239 4.40 1.44 30.55
N LEU A 240 3.80 0.29 30.31
CA LEU A 240 4.17 -1.03 30.84
C LEU A 240 4.17 -2.05 29.69
N PRO A 241 4.99 -3.11 29.73
CA PRO A 241 4.81 -4.23 28.79
C PRO A 241 3.47 -4.93 29.08
N ALA A 242 2.64 -5.08 28.06
CA ALA A 242 1.36 -5.78 28.16
C ALA A 242 1.52 -7.30 28.30
N ARG A 243 2.66 -7.83 27.85
CA ARG A 243 3.00 -9.26 27.91
C ARG A 243 4.51 -9.47 27.86
N CYS A 244 4.96 -10.61 28.39
CA CYS A 244 6.38 -10.99 28.45
C CYS A 244 6.71 -12.33 27.75
N ASP A 245 5.80 -12.85 26.92
CA ASP A 245 6.11 -14.03 26.09
C ASP A 245 7.10 -13.66 24.96
N PRO A 246 8.31 -14.26 24.90
CA PRO A 246 9.35 -13.87 23.94
C PRO A 246 8.93 -14.02 22.48
N HIS A 247 8.13 -15.03 22.13
CA HIS A 247 7.69 -15.27 20.75
C HIS A 247 6.83 -14.12 20.26
N ALA A 248 5.83 -13.71 21.06
CA ALA A 248 4.96 -12.62 20.70
C ALA A 248 5.66 -11.27 20.64
N VAL A 249 6.65 -11.03 21.50
CA VAL A 249 7.41 -9.77 21.50
C VAL A 249 8.31 -9.67 20.26
N GLN A 250 8.99 -10.75 19.88
CA GLN A 250 9.89 -10.75 18.71
C GLN A 250 9.12 -10.59 17.40
N GLU A 251 7.93 -11.19 17.30
CA GLU A 251 7.12 -11.14 16.08
C GLU A 251 6.20 -9.91 16.01
N ASP A 252 6.18 -9.05 17.03
CA ASP A 252 5.32 -7.88 17.03
C ASP A 252 5.82 -6.79 16.08
N LYS A 253 5.07 -6.58 15.01
CA LYS A 253 5.30 -5.54 14.01
C LYS A 253 4.55 -4.24 14.29
N ARG A 254 3.57 -4.25 15.19
CA ARG A 254 2.64 -3.14 15.46
C ARG A 254 2.57 -2.73 16.93
N GLY A 255 3.29 -3.40 17.82
CA GLY A 255 3.32 -3.14 19.26
C GLY A 255 3.81 -1.74 19.67
N THR A 256 4.32 -0.97 18.73
CA THR A 256 4.73 0.44 18.94
C THR A 256 3.94 1.40 18.03
N VAL A 257 2.77 0.97 17.53
CA VAL A 257 1.83 1.78 16.76
C VAL A 257 0.54 1.90 17.57
N PHE A 258 0.35 3.07 18.18
CA PHE A 258 -0.76 3.32 19.08
C PHE A 258 -1.95 3.90 18.32
N GLY A 259 -3.15 3.42 18.65
CA GLY A 259 -4.39 4.10 18.24
C GLY A 259 -4.66 5.28 19.16
N VAL A 260 -5.07 6.40 18.59
CA VAL A 260 -5.41 7.62 19.31
C VAL A 260 -6.83 8.00 18.95
N ASP A 261 -7.71 8.01 19.94
CA ASP A 261 -9.08 8.48 19.78
C ASP A 261 -9.09 10.00 19.96
N VAL A 262 -9.78 10.68 19.06
CA VAL A 262 -9.82 12.13 19.00
C VAL A 262 -11.22 12.66 18.78
N ASP A 263 -11.43 13.90 19.17
CA ASP A 263 -12.55 14.72 18.72
C ASP A 263 -11.99 15.81 17.81
N LEU A 264 -12.44 15.82 16.56
CA LEU A 264 -12.08 16.78 15.53
C LEU A 264 -13.32 17.62 15.21
N ASP A 265 -13.36 18.85 15.72
CA ASP A 265 -14.51 19.74 15.53
C ASP A 265 -15.87 19.11 15.91
N GLY A 266 -15.91 18.31 17.00
CA GLY A 266 -17.11 17.61 17.46
C GLY A 266 -17.37 16.25 16.79
N GLU A 267 -16.52 15.84 15.85
CA GLU A 267 -16.54 14.51 15.24
C GLU A 267 -15.60 13.55 16.00
N ARG A 268 -16.16 12.47 16.54
CA ARG A 268 -15.35 11.39 17.11
C ARG A 268 -14.68 10.58 16.01
N ALA A 269 -13.37 10.47 16.10
CA ALA A 269 -12.53 9.83 15.10
C ALA A 269 -11.33 9.14 15.76
N ALA A 270 -10.56 8.39 14.97
CA ALA A 270 -9.31 7.80 15.45
C ALA A 270 -8.26 7.74 14.34
N PHE A 271 -7.01 7.94 14.72
CA PHE A 271 -5.84 7.70 13.86
C PHE A 271 -4.75 6.96 14.62
N THR A 272 -3.63 6.66 13.95
CA THR A 272 -2.51 5.95 14.56
C THR A 272 -1.26 6.80 14.60
N ILE A 273 -0.51 6.72 15.70
CA ILE A 273 0.83 7.28 15.84
C ILE A 273 1.82 6.12 15.95
N ALA A 274 2.82 6.08 15.07
CA ALA A 274 3.90 5.10 15.11
C ALA A 274 5.12 5.68 15.82
N ALA A 275 5.77 4.87 16.66
CA ALA A 275 7.13 5.17 17.10
C ALA A 275 8.09 5.19 15.90
N SER A 276 9.09 6.08 15.95
CA SER A 276 10.20 6.06 14.98
C SER A 276 10.97 4.74 15.06
N ALA A 277 11.76 4.41 14.03
CA ALA A 277 12.57 3.19 14.05
C ALA A 277 13.48 3.11 15.28
N ASP A 278 14.12 4.22 15.63
CA ASP A 278 15.01 4.32 16.80
C ASP A 278 14.25 4.17 18.12
N LEU A 279 13.10 4.83 18.25
CA LEU A 279 12.27 4.71 19.46
C LEU A 279 11.69 3.29 19.58
N ARG A 280 11.26 2.68 18.47
CA ARG A 280 10.79 1.29 18.44
C ARG A 280 11.89 0.35 18.92
N ALA A 281 13.12 0.51 18.47
CA ALA A 281 14.25 -0.31 18.91
C ALA A 281 14.52 -0.14 20.42
N GLN A 282 14.44 1.08 20.94
CA GLN A 282 14.56 1.36 22.37
C GLN A 282 13.44 0.71 23.20
N LEU A 283 12.19 0.83 22.75
CA LEU A 283 11.02 0.22 23.40
C LEU A 283 11.15 -1.30 23.44
N LEU A 284 11.50 -1.95 22.32
CA LEU A 284 11.69 -3.40 22.26
C LEU A 284 12.84 -3.87 23.16
N THR A 285 13.94 -3.13 23.20
CA THR A 285 15.08 -3.42 24.09
C THR A 285 14.68 -3.31 25.55
N TRP A 286 13.92 -2.27 25.91
CA TRP A 286 13.41 -2.09 27.26
C TRP A 286 12.43 -3.19 27.65
N VAL A 287 11.48 -3.56 26.78
CA VAL A 287 10.55 -4.69 27.03
C VAL A 287 11.33 -5.99 27.25
N ALA A 288 12.37 -6.27 26.43
CA ALA A 288 13.17 -7.47 26.58
C ALA A 288 13.89 -7.55 27.95
N ARG A 289 14.49 -6.43 28.38
CA ARG A 289 15.14 -6.32 29.70
C ARG A 289 14.13 -6.41 30.84
N TRP A 290 12.99 -5.74 30.71
CA TRP A 290 11.91 -5.76 31.68
C TRP A 290 11.41 -7.18 31.95
N CYS A 291 11.27 -7.95 30.88
CA CYS A 291 10.77 -9.32 30.90
C CYS A 291 11.86 -10.39 31.15
N GLY A 292 13.13 -10.00 31.25
CA GLY A 292 14.22 -10.88 31.68
C GLY A 292 14.86 -11.76 30.59
N TYR A 293 14.76 -11.39 29.31
CA TYR A 293 15.37 -12.14 28.20
C TYR A 293 16.31 -11.30 27.30
N GLY A 294 16.75 -10.13 27.77
CA GLY A 294 17.68 -9.24 27.06
C GLY A 294 18.61 -8.45 27.97
#